data_AF-A0A7K1SJD4-F1
#
_entry.id   AF-A0A7K1SJD4-F1
#
_cell.length_a   1.000
_cell.length_b   1.000
_cell.length_c   1.000
_cell.angle_alpha   90.00
_cell.angle_beta   90.00
_cell.angle_gamma   90.00
#
_symmetry.space_group_name_H-M   'P 1'
#
loop_
_entity.id
_entity.type
_entity.pdbx_description
1 polymer ?
#
loop_
_entity_poly.entity_id
_entity_poly.type
_entity_poly.pdbx_seq_one_letter_code
_entity_poly.pdbx_strand_id
1 'polypeptide(L)' 'MNYVINLEDGGGKEFFLSADGKLIGLTDPGNEQPQEFKILRQALKKREELRPKYPPICRIYALEIGEFNNRRQILQKT' A
#
# COMPACT_ATOMS: atom_id res chain seq x y z
N MET A 1 -10.37 -13.07 -2.50
CA MET A 1 -10.04 -11.83 -1.76
C MET A 1 -8.57 -11.58 -1.98
N ASN A 2 -8.21 -10.39 -2.47
CA ASN A 2 -6.83 -10.02 -2.72
C ASN A 2 -6.41 -8.94 -1.72
N TYR A 3 -5.13 -8.95 -1.37
CA TYR A 3 -4.53 -8.03 -0.41
C TYR A 3 -3.44 -7.21 -1.08
N VAL A 4 -3.19 -6.02 -0.59
CA VAL A 4 -2.16 -5.11 -1.08
C VAL A 4 -1.35 -4.55 0.08
N ILE A 5 -0.16 -4.02 -0.23
CA ILE A 5 0.63 -3.27 0.74
C ILE A 5 0.38 -1.78 0.56
N ASN A 6 -0.02 -1.13 1.64
CA ASN A 6 -0.13 0.32 1.75
C ASN A 6 0.85 0.83 2.81
N LEU A 7 1.47 1.97 2.57
CA LEU A 7 2.46 2.58 3.45
C LEU A 7 2.08 4.02 3.71
N GLU A 8 2.10 4.43 4.97
CA GLU A 8 1.87 5.80 5.42
C GLU A 8 3.18 6.35 6.01
N ASP A 9 3.67 7.49 5.51
CA ASP A 9 4.98 8.05 5.88
C ASP A 9 4.98 8.81 7.24
N GLY A 10 3.94 8.65 8.07
CA GLY A 10 3.78 9.37 9.33
C GLY A 10 3.34 10.84 9.19
N GLY A 11 3.59 11.46 8.03
CA GLY A 11 3.03 12.75 7.62
C GLY A 11 1.66 12.67 6.94
N GLY A 12 0.99 11.50 7.00
CA GLY A 12 -0.33 11.28 6.40
C GLY A 12 -0.34 11.02 4.89
N LYS A 13 0.83 11.02 4.23
CA LYS A 13 0.95 10.61 2.82
C LYS A 13 0.92 9.09 2.73
N GLU A 14 0.02 8.57 1.90
CA GLU A 14 -0.13 7.14 1.64
C GLU A 14 0.48 6.74 0.29
N PHE A 15 1.09 5.56 0.26
CA PHE A 15 1.74 4.95 -0.90
C PHE A 15 1.37 3.48 -1.01
N PHE A 16 1.20 2.97 -2.23
CA PHE A 16 1.05 1.54 -2.45
C PHE A 16 2.31 0.95 -3.07
N LEU A 17 2.55 -0.33 -2.80
CA LEU A 17 3.61 -1.08 -3.47
C LEU A 17 3.10 -1.55 -4.84
N SER A 18 3.78 -1.22 -5.93
CA SER A 18 3.47 -1.71 -7.28
C SER A 18 4.04 -3.11 -7.54
N ALA A 19 3.61 -3.76 -8.61
CA ALA A 19 4.10 -5.09 -9.00
C ALA A 19 5.64 -5.13 -9.22
N ASP A 20 6.22 -4.03 -9.70
CA ASP A 20 7.67 -3.85 -9.90
C ASP A 20 8.42 -3.51 -8.60
N GLY A 21 7.72 -3.45 -7.46
CA GLY A 21 8.30 -3.18 -6.16
C GLY A 21 8.58 -1.69 -5.87
N LYS A 22 8.01 -0.79 -6.66
CA LYS A 22 8.09 0.66 -6.43
C LYS A 22 6.99 1.12 -5.46
N LEU A 23 7.22 2.20 -4.74
CA LEU A 23 6.18 2.89 -3.98
C LEU A 23 5.59 4.01 -4.82
N ILE A 24 4.27 3.97 -5.01
CA ILE A 24 3.53 4.96 -5.78
C ILE A 24 2.55 5.66 -4.84
N GLY A 25 2.50 6.99 -4.88
CA GLY A 25 1.59 7.76 -4.04
C GLY A 25 0.13 7.45 -4.37
N LEU A 26 -0.75 7.35 -3.36
CA LEU A 26 -2.17 7.10 -3.59
C LEU A 26 -2.87 8.24 -4.34
N THR A 27 -2.34 9.46 -4.21
CA THR A 27 -2.80 10.64 -4.94
C THR A 27 -2.23 10.74 -6.35
N ASP A 28 -1.36 9.82 -6.77
CA ASP A 28 -0.79 9.83 -8.11
C ASP A 28 -1.91 9.55 -9.15
N PRO A 29 -2.04 10.38 -10.20
CA PRO A 29 -3.06 10.21 -11.24
C PRO A 29 -2.72 9.08 -12.22
N GLY A 30 -1.58 8.41 -12.07
CA GLY A 30 -1.16 7.31 -12.91
C GLY A 30 -2.03 6.06 -12.79
N ASN A 31 -1.94 5.21 -13.82
CA ASN A 31 -2.65 3.93 -13.89
C ASN A 31 -1.87 2.77 -13.27
N GLU A 32 -0.80 3.05 -12.52
CA GLU A 32 -0.05 2.03 -11.79
C GLU A 32 -1.00 1.25 -10.85
N GLN A 33 -0.81 -0.07 -10.83
CA GLN A 33 -1.61 -0.99 -10.04
C GLN A 33 -0.80 -1.49 -8.85
N PRO A 34 -1.45 -1.70 -7.69
CA PRO A 34 -0.78 -2.29 -6.55
C PRO A 34 -0.39 -3.74 -6.84
N GLN A 35 0.66 -4.20 -6.17
CA GLN A 35 0.96 -5.61 -6.08
C GLN A 35 -0.13 -6.32 -5.29
N GLU A 36 -0.83 -7.23 -5.95
CA GLU A 36 -1.88 -8.02 -5.35
C GLU A 36 -1.36 -9.37 -4.81
N PHE A 37 -1.76 -9.70 -3.60
CA PHE A 37 -1.47 -10.95 -2.92
C PHE A 37 -2.77 -11.73 -2.73
N LYS A 38 -2.81 -12.99 -3.18
CA LYS A 38 -4.03 -13.81 -3.11
C LYS A 38 -4.41 -14.26 -1.70
N ILE A 39 -3.46 -14.21 -0.77
CA ILE A 39 -3.65 -14.61 0.63
C ILE A 39 -3.01 -13.60 1.58
N LEU A 40 -3.68 -13.32 2.70
CA LEU A 40 -3.22 -12.35 3.70
C LEU A 40 -1.81 -12.67 4.21
N ARG A 41 -1.49 -13.96 4.38
CA ARG A 41 -0.17 -14.40 4.85
C ARG A 41 0.97 -13.93 3.94
N GLN A 42 0.77 -13.87 2.62
CA GLN A 42 1.78 -13.36 1.69
C GLN A 42 1.97 -11.85 1.85
N ALA A 43 0.88 -11.10 1.98
CA ALA A 43 0.93 -9.66 2.24
C ALA A 43 1.61 -9.34 3.57
N LEU A 44 1.28 -10.07 4.65
CA LEU A 44 1.94 -9.92 5.95
C LEU A 44 3.42 -10.26 5.88
N LYS A 45 3.82 -11.33 5.19
CA LYS A 45 5.24 -11.63 4.99
C LYS A 45 5.95 -10.49 4.28
N LYS A 46 5.36 -9.95 3.21
CA LYS A 46 5.92 -8.81 2.48
C LYS A 46 6.03 -7.57 3.34
N ARG A 47 5.04 -7.31 4.20
CA ARG A 47 5.07 -6.21 5.19
C ARG A 47 6.28 -6.34 6.11
N GLU A 48 6.53 -7.52 6.67
CA GLU A 48 7.68 -7.75 7.56
C GLU A 48 9.02 -7.60 6.80
N GLU A 49 9.09 -8.01 5.53
CA GLU A 49 10.27 -7.79 4.68
C GLU A 49 10.53 -6.29 4.39
N LEU A 50 9.47 -5.48 4.33
CA LEU A 50 9.56 -4.04 4.10
C LEU A 50 9.82 -3.27 5.40
N ARG A 51 9.32 -3.74 6.54
CA ARG A 51 9.43 -3.06 7.83
C ARG A 51 10.83 -2.53 8.17
N PRO A 52 11.93 -3.30 8.01
CA PRO A 52 13.27 -2.80 8.33
C PRO A 52 13.80 -1.75 7.35
N LYS A 53 13.17 -1.58 6.17
CA LYS A 53 13.58 -0.61 5.15
C LYS A 53 13.04 0.79 5.39
N TYR A 54 12.06 0.92 6.27
CA TYR A 54 11.38 2.20 6.52
C TYR A 54 11.53 2.61 7.98
N PRO A 55 11.60 3.93 8.25
CA PRO A 55 11.61 4.44 9.61
C PRO A 55 10.46 3.92 10.48
N PRO A 56 10.62 3.85 11.82
CA PRO A 56 9.57 3.39 12.72
C PRO A 56 8.27 4.18 12.64
N ILE A 57 8.37 5.47 12.28
CA ILE A 57 7.23 6.38 12.10
C ILE A 57 6.34 5.99 10.92
N CYS A 58 6.90 5.33 9.90
CA CYS A 58 6.14 4.85 8.77
C CYS A 58 5.31 3.63 9.20
N ARG A 59 4.04 3.61 8.79
CA ARG A 59 3.12 2.49 9.04
C ARG A 59 2.92 1.72 7.76
N ILE A 60 3.13 0.41 7.81
CA ILE A 60 2.95 -0.48 6.67
C ILE A 60 1.76 -1.39 6.97
N TYR A 61 0.77 -1.37 6.10
CA TYR A 61 -0.48 -2.10 6.24
C TYR A 61 -0.60 -3.16 5.14
N ALA A 62 -1.15 -4.31 5.51
CA ALA A 62 -1.67 -5.28 4.55
C ALA A 62 -3.18 -5.09 4.52
N LEU A 63 -3.70 -4.50 3.44
CA LEU A 63 -5.10 -4.13 3.31
C LEU A 63 -5.80 -5.04 2.30
N GLU A 64 -7.09 -5.25 2.47
CA GLU A 64 -7.91 -5.83 1.39
C GLU A 64 -8.01 -4.85 0.22
N ILE A 65 -8.06 -5.38 -1.00
CA ILE A 65 -8.15 -4.57 -2.22
C ILE A 65 -9.37 -3.63 -2.22
N GLY A 66 -10.48 -4.05 -1.60
CA GLY A 66 -11.67 -3.22 -1.44
C GLY A 66 -11.44 -2.00 -0.55
N GLU A 67 -10.75 -2.18 0.59
CA GLU A 67 -10.40 -1.07 1.48
C GLU A 67 -9.41 -0.12 0.79
N PHE A 68 -8.41 -0.67 0.11
CA PHE A 68 -7.45 0.10 -0.67
C PHE A 68 -8.12 1.01 -1.72
N ASN A 69 -9.04 0.44 -2.50
CA ASN A 69 -9.76 1.19 -3.53
C ASN A 69 -10.62 2.31 -2.92
N ASN A 70 -11.24 2.07 -1.77
CA ASN A 70 -12.00 3.10 -1.05
C ASN A 70 -11.08 4.27 -0.62
N ARG A 71 -9.92 3.97 -0.01
CA ARG A 71 -8.93 5.00 0.35
C ARG A 71 -8.44 5.80 -0.86
N ARG A 72 -8.09 5.11 -1.95
CA ARG A 72 -7.65 5.75 -3.20
C ARG A 72 -8.72 6.70 -3.75
N GLN A 73 -9.98 6.29 -3.75
CA GLN A 73 -11.09 7.14 -4.22
C GLN A 73 -11.33 8.37 -3.34
N ILE A 74 -11.20 8.24 -2.01
CA ILE A 74 -11.35 9.37 -1.09
C ILE A 74 -10.23 10.39 -1.34
N LEU A 75 -8.99 9.93 -1.42
CA LEU A 75 -7.82 10.79 -1.59
C LEU A 75 -7.73 11.45 -2.96
N GLN A 76 -8.23 10.81 -4.02
CA GLN A 76 -8.26 11.41 -5.37
C GLN A 76 -9.40 12.42 -5.56
N LYS A 77 -10.40 12.44 -4.67
CA LYS A 77 -11.52 13.40 -4.70
C LYS A 77 -11.28 14.67 -3.89
N THR A 78 -10.22 14.69 -3.09
CA THR A 78 -9.85 15.81 -2.20
C THR A 78 -8.72 16.61 -2.84
#